data_AF-A0A9Q0BJ40-F1
#
_entry.id   AF-A0A9Q0BJ40-F1
#
_cell.length_a   1.000
_cell.length_b   1.000
_cell.length_c   1.000
_cell.angle_alpha   90.00
_cell.angle_beta   90.00
_cell.angle_gamma   90.00
#
_symmetry.space_group_name_H-M   'P 1'
#
loop_
_entity.id
_entity.type
_entity.pdbx_description
1 polymer ?
#
loop_
_entity_poly.entity_id
_entity_poly.type
_entity_poly.pdbx_seq_one_letter_code
_entity_poly.pdbx_strand_id
1 'polypeptide(L)'
;IQIFGYNSQLYANFSDALNRAQGIVGVSILLQLGDLSNPELRMLTDQLERIRYGGDEAFVKRLSIRGLLPDTDHYMTYDGSTTAPACHETVTWVVLNKPIYITKQQLHALRRLMQGSPDHPKAPLGNNYRPPQPLLHRPIRTNIDFKSTKTNGKAACPTMYREVYYKGAYSE
;
A
#
# COMPACT_ATOMS: atom_id res chain seq x y z
N ILE A 1 -1.06 2.37 -0.63
CA ILE A 1 -0.49 2.26 -2.00
C ILE A 1 0.46 1.10 -2.01
N GLN A 2 0.41 0.27 -3.06
CA GLN A 2 1.37 -0.81 -3.29
C GLN A 2 2.07 -0.54 -4.63
N ILE A 3 3.39 -0.56 -4.64
CA ILE A 3 4.23 -0.43 -5.84
C ILE A 3 4.94 -1.76 -6.02
N PHE A 4 4.76 -2.38 -7.19
CA PHE A 4 5.38 -3.66 -7.49
C PHE A 4 6.56 -3.48 -8.46
N GLY A 5 7.64 -4.19 -8.18
CA GLY A 5 8.76 -4.39 -9.10
C GLY A 5 9.04 -5.88 -9.26
N TYR A 6 9.77 -6.24 -10.30
CA TYR A 6 10.23 -7.61 -10.51
C TYR A 6 11.74 -7.66 -10.67
N ASN A 7 12.33 -8.82 -10.37
CA ASN A 7 13.75 -9.05 -10.54
C ASN A 7 14.10 -9.28 -12.02
N SER A 8 14.44 -8.20 -12.72
CA SER A 8 14.80 -8.23 -14.15
C SER A 8 16.15 -8.89 -14.47
N GLN A 9 16.98 -9.15 -13.45
CA GLN A 9 18.23 -9.89 -13.64
C GLN A 9 17.98 -11.40 -13.74
N LEU A 10 16.91 -11.89 -13.10
CA LEU A 10 16.57 -13.32 -13.07
C LEU A 10 15.44 -13.69 -14.04
N TYR A 11 14.56 -12.74 -14.36
CA TYR A 11 13.32 -13.02 -15.09
C TYR A 11 13.10 -12.02 -16.23
N ALA A 12 12.57 -12.51 -17.35
CA ALA A 12 12.41 -11.72 -18.56
C ALA A 12 11.31 -10.65 -18.44
N ASN A 13 10.29 -10.91 -17.63
CA ASN A 13 9.16 -9.99 -17.42
C ASN A 13 8.45 -10.26 -16.08
N PHE A 14 7.53 -9.36 -15.73
CA PHE A 14 6.75 -9.43 -14.50
C PHE A 14 5.93 -10.72 -14.37
N SER A 15 5.28 -11.16 -15.46
CA SER A 15 4.41 -12.35 -15.45
C SER A 15 5.18 -13.64 -15.16
N ASP A 16 6.40 -13.77 -15.70
CA ASP A 16 7.29 -14.90 -15.41
C ASP A 16 7.79 -14.86 -13.96
N ALA A 17 8.18 -13.67 -13.49
CA ALA A 17 8.65 -13.47 -12.11
C ALA A 17 7.55 -13.73 -11.06
N LEU A 18 6.28 -13.45 -11.38
CA LEU A 18 5.15 -13.58 -10.46
C LEU A 18 4.98 -15.00 -9.90
N ASN A 19 5.41 -16.02 -10.65
CA ASN A 19 5.26 -17.42 -10.29
C ASN A 19 6.57 -18.06 -9.79
N ARG A 20 7.62 -17.27 -9.60
CA ARG A 20 8.96 -17.78 -9.25
C ARG A 20 9.48 -17.15 -7.96
N ALA A 21 10.26 -17.93 -7.22
CA ALA A 21 10.83 -17.49 -5.95
C ALA A 21 11.66 -16.22 -6.14
N GLN A 22 11.54 -15.28 -5.18
CA GLN A 22 12.27 -14.00 -5.20
C GLN A 22 12.04 -13.18 -6.49
N GLY A 23 10.88 -13.38 -7.13
CA GLY A 23 10.53 -12.72 -8.39
C GLY A 23 10.03 -11.31 -8.21
N ILE A 24 9.27 -11.05 -7.16
CA ILE A 24 8.54 -9.78 -6.99
C ILE A 24 8.99 -9.07 -5.71
N VAL A 25 9.17 -7.75 -5.80
CA VAL A 25 9.25 -6.87 -4.65
C VAL A 25 7.98 -6.04 -4.57
N GLY A 26 7.36 -5.98 -3.39
CA GLY A 26 6.20 -5.15 -3.11
C GLY A 26 6.54 -4.07 -2.11
N VAL A 27 6.55 -2.80 -2.52
CA VAL A 27 6.70 -1.66 -1.62
C VAL A 27 5.33 -1.16 -1.20
N SER A 28 5.03 -1.23 0.09
CA SER A 28 3.76 -0.81 0.69
C SER A 28 3.91 0.50 1.45
N ILE A 29 3.06 1.46 1.10
CA ILE A 29 2.93 2.76 1.75
C ILE A 29 1.52 2.85 2.33
N LEU A 30 1.43 3.08 3.64
CA LEU A 30 0.16 3.30 4.31
C LEU A 30 -0.33 4.73 4.04
N LEU A 31 -1.64 4.91 3.97
CA LEU A 31 -2.28 6.22 3.84
C LEU A 31 -2.90 6.60 5.18
N GLN A 32 -2.70 7.86 5.60
CA GLN A 32 -3.34 8.43 6.77
C GLN A 32 -4.14 9.67 6.38
N LEU A 33 -5.28 9.91 7.03
CA LEU A 33 -6.02 11.16 6.85
C LEU A 33 -5.19 12.35 7.34
N GLY A 34 -5.16 13.42 6.55
CA GLY A 34 -4.55 14.69 6.91
C GLY A 34 -5.25 15.86 6.21
N ASP A 35 -4.93 17.07 6.65
CA ASP A 35 -5.49 18.30 6.06
C ASP A 35 -4.91 18.59 4.67
N LEU A 36 -3.66 18.17 4.44
CA LEU A 36 -2.96 18.30 3.18
C LEU A 36 -2.64 16.92 2.60
N SER A 37 -2.85 16.78 1.29
CA SER A 37 -2.50 15.58 0.53
C SER A 37 -1.08 15.63 0.00
N ASN A 38 -0.43 14.48 -0.07
CA ASN A 38 0.80 14.30 -0.85
C ASN A 38 0.59 14.79 -2.32
N PRO A 39 1.50 15.61 -2.87
CA PRO A 39 1.34 16.17 -4.22
C PRO A 39 1.25 15.13 -5.34
N GLU A 40 2.02 14.05 -5.27
CA GLU A 40 2.00 12.99 -6.29
C GLU A 40 0.75 12.12 -6.18
N LEU A 41 0.27 11.86 -4.95
CA LEU A 41 -1.01 11.21 -4.73
C LEU A 41 -2.15 12.04 -5.31
N ARG A 42 -2.05 13.38 -5.23
CA ARG A 42 -3.05 14.30 -5.79
C ARG A 42 -3.21 14.12 -7.29
N MET A 43 -2.10 13.97 -8.02
CA MET A 43 -2.12 13.74 -9.47
C MET A 43 -2.93 12.49 -9.86
N LEU A 44 -2.91 11.45 -9.02
CA LEU A 44 -3.76 10.27 -9.20
C LEU A 44 -5.21 10.55 -8.81
N THR A 45 -5.43 11.19 -7.66
CA THR A 45 -6.78 11.42 -7.16
C THR A 45 -7.59 12.40 -8.02
N ASP A 46 -6.93 13.32 -8.71
CA ASP A 46 -7.55 14.30 -9.60
C ASP A 46 -8.18 13.63 -10.85
N GLN A 47 -7.75 12.40 -11.18
CA GLN A 47 -8.32 11.65 -12.29
C GLN A 47 -9.52 10.78 -11.88
N LEU A 48 -9.82 10.61 -10.58
CA LEU A 48 -10.82 9.65 -10.10
C LEU A 48 -12.23 9.86 -10.65
N GLU A 49 -12.61 11.10 -10.95
CA GLU A 49 -13.91 11.39 -11.55
C GLU A 49 -14.02 10.94 -13.01
N ARG A 50 -12.88 10.80 -13.70
CA ARG A 50 -12.80 10.31 -15.09
C ARG A 50 -12.74 8.79 -15.18
N ILE A 51 -12.38 8.12 -14.09
CA ILE A 51 -12.25 6.66 -14.02
C ILE A 51 -13.26 6.02 -13.08
N ARG A 52 -14.48 6.57 -13.06
CA ARG A 52 -15.49 6.18 -12.07
C ARG A 52 -15.93 4.73 -12.23
N TYR A 53 -15.97 4.22 -13.45
CA TYR A 53 -16.49 2.90 -13.79
C TYR A 53 -15.39 1.94 -14.21
N GLY A 54 -15.64 0.65 -14.04
CA GLY A 54 -14.73 -0.41 -14.45
C GLY A 54 -14.49 -0.38 -15.95
N GLY A 55 -13.22 -0.34 -16.35
CA GLY A 55 -12.79 -0.23 -17.75
C GLY A 55 -12.48 1.20 -18.19
N ASP A 56 -12.81 2.22 -17.39
CA ASP A 56 -12.41 3.59 -17.69
C ASP A 56 -10.90 3.77 -17.52
N GLU A 57 -10.32 4.64 -18.36
CA GLU A 57 -8.90 4.99 -18.32
C GLU A 57 -8.72 6.52 -18.36
N ALA A 58 -7.68 7.01 -17.69
CA ALA A 58 -7.31 8.42 -17.72
C ALA A 58 -5.80 8.60 -17.78
N PHE A 59 -5.36 9.57 -18.59
CA PHE A 59 -3.95 9.87 -18.74
C PHE A 59 -3.40 10.68 -17.55
N VAL A 60 -2.34 10.17 -16.94
CA VAL A 60 -1.60 10.87 -15.88
C VAL A 60 -0.32 11.47 -16.48
N LYS A 61 -0.27 12.80 -16.58
CA LYS A 61 0.81 13.52 -17.28
C LYS A 61 2.21 13.21 -16.76
N ARG A 62 2.38 13.21 -15.44
CA ARG A 62 3.64 12.93 -14.75
C ARG A 62 3.32 12.38 -13.36
N LEU A 63 4.11 11.39 -12.95
CA LEU A 63 4.06 10.81 -11.61
C LEU A 63 5.48 10.50 -11.16
N SER A 64 5.91 11.12 -10.07
CA SER A 64 7.18 10.79 -9.43
C SER A 64 6.96 9.67 -8.42
N ILE A 65 7.49 8.47 -8.70
CA ILE A 65 7.47 7.37 -7.74
C ILE A 65 8.16 7.76 -6.43
N ARG A 66 9.30 8.48 -6.52
CA ARG A 66 10.01 8.99 -5.35
C ARG A 66 9.15 9.98 -4.55
N GLY A 67 8.36 10.83 -5.21
CA GLY A 67 7.49 11.79 -4.52
C GLY A 67 6.27 11.14 -3.85
N LEU A 68 5.91 9.91 -4.23
CA LEU A 68 4.94 9.09 -3.49
C LEU A 68 5.55 8.44 -2.25
N LEU A 69 6.87 8.32 -2.17
CA LEU A 69 7.51 7.72 -1.00
C LEU A 69 7.45 8.69 0.19
N PRO A 70 7.14 8.19 1.40
CA PRO A 70 7.27 8.97 2.61
C PRO A 70 8.74 9.28 2.90
N ASP A 71 8.97 10.41 3.56
CA ASP A 71 10.30 10.83 4.03
C ASP A 71 10.71 10.01 5.28
N THR A 72 11.12 8.77 5.06
CA THR A 72 11.63 7.84 6.07
C THR A 72 12.54 6.80 5.41
N ASP A 73 13.60 6.42 6.10
CA ASP A 73 14.40 5.25 5.74
C ASP A 73 13.96 4.01 6.51
N HIS A 74 13.02 4.14 7.45
CA HIS A 74 12.56 3.04 8.29
C HIS A 74 11.53 2.15 7.59
N TYR A 75 11.72 0.84 7.65
CA TYR A 75 10.81 -0.14 7.06
C TYR A 75 10.82 -1.48 7.80
N MET A 76 9.79 -2.28 7.53
CA MET A 76 9.75 -3.71 7.86
C MET A 76 9.72 -4.52 6.56
N THR A 77 10.35 -5.68 6.55
CA THR A 77 10.38 -6.57 5.38
C THR A 77 10.19 -8.02 5.76
N TYR A 78 9.45 -8.75 4.93
CA TYR A 78 9.14 -10.16 5.12
C TYR A 78 8.80 -10.83 3.77
N ASP A 79 8.95 -12.15 3.71
CA ASP A 79 8.55 -12.95 2.56
C ASP A 79 7.06 -13.30 2.66
N GLY A 80 6.32 -13.05 1.59
CA GLY A 80 4.87 -13.24 1.56
C GLY A 80 4.32 -13.45 0.16
N SER A 81 3.02 -13.21 0.03
CA SER A 81 2.29 -13.46 -1.20
C SER A 81 1.75 -12.20 -1.85
N THR A 82 1.25 -12.33 -3.08
CA THR A 82 0.32 -11.34 -3.63
C THR A 82 -0.93 -11.23 -2.75
N THR A 83 -1.51 -10.03 -2.65
CA THR A 83 -2.74 -9.78 -1.89
C THR A 83 -4.01 -9.91 -2.73
N ALA A 84 -3.85 -10.14 -4.04
CA ALA A 84 -4.90 -10.49 -4.97
C ALA A 84 -4.71 -11.94 -5.47
N PRO A 85 -5.78 -12.62 -5.91
CA PRO A 85 -5.68 -13.93 -6.55
C PRO A 85 -4.65 -13.92 -7.70
N ALA A 86 -3.85 -14.97 -7.90
CA ALA A 86 -3.91 -16.29 -7.27
C ALA A 86 -3.07 -16.48 -5.99
N CYS A 87 -2.73 -15.40 -5.27
CA CYS A 87 -2.03 -15.45 -3.98
C CYS A 87 -0.62 -16.10 -4.03
N HIS A 88 0.15 -15.88 -5.10
CA HIS A 88 1.49 -16.45 -5.27
C HIS A 88 2.46 -15.99 -4.17
N GLU A 89 3.14 -16.94 -3.52
CA GLU A 89 4.12 -16.72 -2.44
C GLU A 89 5.51 -16.32 -2.97
N THR A 90 5.54 -15.27 -3.80
CA THR A 90 6.73 -14.85 -4.56
C THR A 90 7.16 -13.42 -4.27
N VAL A 91 6.50 -12.78 -3.28
CA VAL A 91 6.66 -11.36 -3.00
C VAL A 91 7.50 -11.14 -1.76
N THR A 92 8.64 -10.47 -1.91
CA THR A 92 9.34 -9.85 -0.78
C THR A 92 8.69 -8.49 -0.51
N TRP A 93 8.00 -8.37 0.63
CA TRP A 93 7.33 -7.14 1.02
C TRP A 93 8.29 -6.18 1.72
N VAL A 94 8.17 -4.90 1.41
CA VAL A 94 8.82 -3.78 2.11
C VAL A 94 7.72 -2.81 2.53
N VAL A 95 7.43 -2.73 3.82
CA VAL A 95 6.40 -1.86 4.39
C VAL A 95 7.09 -0.66 5.04
N LEU A 96 6.88 0.54 4.49
CA LEU A 96 7.52 1.76 4.99
C LEU A 96 6.87 2.23 6.29
N ASN A 97 7.71 2.61 7.26
CA ASN A 97 7.31 3.00 8.62
C ASN A 97 7.00 4.50 8.71
N LYS A 98 6.25 5.02 7.74
CA LYS A 98 5.68 6.37 7.76
C LYS A 98 4.58 6.42 6.71
N PRO A 99 3.38 6.89 7.03
CA PRO A 99 2.33 7.03 6.04
C PRO A 99 2.58 8.26 5.16
N ILE A 100 1.91 8.30 4.01
CA ILE A 100 1.64 9.56 3.30
C ILE A 100 0.20 9.98 3.56
N TYR A 101 -0.08 11.26 3.36
CA TYR A 101 -1.37 11.84 3.73
C TYR A 101 -2.32 11.95 2.54
N ILE A 102 -3.60 11.68 2.81
CA ILE A 102 -4.73 11.83 1.90
C ILE A 102 -5.80 12.69 2.57
N THR A 103 -6.46 13.58 1.82
CA THR A 103 -7.55 14.39 2.39
C THR A 103 -8.86 13.59 2.44
N LYS A 104 -9.79 14.04 3.29
CA LYS A 104 -11.15 13.45 3.35
C LYS A 104 -11.82 13.45 1.98
N GLN A 105 -11.75 14.56 1.24
CA GLN A 105 -12.35 14.69 -0.09
C GLN A 105 -11.80 13.65 -1.08
N GLN A 106 -10.48 13.46 -1.11
CA GLN A 106 -9.85 12.45 -1.98
C GLN A 106 -10.24 11.03 -1.59
N LEU A 107 -10.31 10.73 -0.28
CA LEU A 107 -10.76 9.43 0.20
C LEU A 107 -12.23 9.18 -0.16
N HIS A 108 -13.08 10.21 -0.08
CA HIS A 108 -14.46 10.11 -0.55
C HIS A 108 -14.53 9.85 -2.06
N ALA A 109 -13.71 10.52 -2.87
CA ALA A 109 -13.63 10.27 -4.30
C ALA A 109 -13.24 8.81 -4.62
N LEU A 110 -12.24 8.26 -3.92
CA LEU A 110 -11.84 6.85 -4.06
C LEU A 110 -13.02 5.89 -3.76
N ARG A 111 -13.82 6.20 -2.75
CA ARG A 111 -14.98 5.38 -2.36
C ARG A 111 -16.18 5.49 -3.31
N ARG A 112 -16.16 6.41 -4.28
CA ARG A 112 -17.21 6.55 -5.31
C ARG A 112 -16.94 5.74 -6.57
N LEU A 113 -15.77 5.12 -6.69
CA LEU A 113 -15.44 4.23 -7.80
C LEU A 113 -16.37 3.01 -7.81
N MET A 114 -16.63 2.47 -9.00
CA MET A 114 -17.57 1.37 -9.24
C MET A 114 -16.84 0.18 -9.87
N GLN A 115 -17.26 -1.04 -9.55
CA GLN A 115 -16.65 -2.27 -10.09
C GLN A 115 -17.04 -2.55 -11.55
N GLY A 116 -18.20 -2.06 -11.99
CA GLY A 116 -18.76 -2.32 -13.32
C GLY A 116 -18.77 -1.08 -14.21
N SER A 117 -19.23 -1.24 -15.45
CA SER A 117 -19.28 -0.18 -16.47
C SER A 117 -20.43 0.81 -16.21
N PRO A 118 -20.53 1.95 -16.91
CA PRO A 118 -21.66 2.88 -16.74
C PRO A 118 -23.03 2.24 -16.94
N ASP A 119 -23.16 1.33 -17.91
CA ASP A 119 -24.41 0.62 -18.22
C ASP A 119 -24.73 -0.49 -17.19
N HIS A 120 -23.68 -1.04 -16.58
CA HIS A 120 -23.76 -2.13 -15.60
C HIS A 120 -22.83 -1.87 -14.40
N PRO A 121 -23.13 -0.88 -13.54
CA PRO A 121 -22.18 -0.32 -12.58
C PRO A 121 -21.71 -1.28 -11.47
N LYS A 122 -22.37 -2.43 -11.29
CA LYS A 122 -22.11 -3.40 -10.22
C LYS A 122 -22.05 -2.71 -8.84
N ALA A 123 -21.33 -3.26 -7.88
CA ALA A 123 -21.15 -2.67 -6.56
C ALA A 123 -20.09 -1.55 -6.58
N PRO A 124 -20.13 -0.61 -5.63
CA PRO A 124 -19.00 0.28 -5.38
C PRO A 124 -17.70 -0.50 -5.15
N LEU A 125 -16.57 0.03 -5.62
CA LEU A 125 -15.23 -0.52 -5.40
C LEU A 125 -14.76 -0.16 -3.97
N GLY A 126 -15.48 -0.67 -2.98
CA GLY A 126 -15.16 -0.53 -1.56
C GLY A 126 -14.58 -1.82 -0.97
N ASN A 127 -13.92 -1.69 0.18
CA ASN A 127 -13.38 -2.81 0.97
C ASN A 127 -12.51 -3.81 0.17
N ASN A 128 -11.80 -3.30 -0.85
CA ASN A 128 -10.90 -4.06 -1.71
C ASN A 128 -9.53 -4.31 -1.04
N TYR A 129 -9.56 -4.86 0.17
CA TYR A 129 -8.37 -5.26 0.92
C TYR A 129 -8.45 -6.73 1.32
N ARG A 130 -7.30 -7.36 1.50
CA ARG A 130 -7.18 -8.70 2.07
C ARG A 130 -6.96 -8.59 3.58
N PRO A 131 -7.67 -9.33 4.44
CA PRO A 131 -7.44 -9.33 5.88
C PRO A 131 -6.02 -9.79 6.24
N PRO A 132 -5.48 -9.36 7.40
CA PRO A 132 -4.21 -9.88 7.92
C PRO A 132 -4.21 -11.41 7.96
N GLN A 133 -3.12 -12.01 7.51
CA GLN A 133 -2.94 -13.45 7.49
C GLN A 133 -1.98 -13.88 8.62
N PRO A 134 -2.07 -15.11 9.13
CA PRO A 134 -1.17 -15.60 10.17
C PRO A 134 0.31 -15.46 9.78
N LEU A 135 1.16 -15.16 10.76
CA LEU A 135 2.60 -15.01 10.51
C LEU A 135 3.30 -16.33 10.22
N LEU A 136 2.82 -17.44 10.79
CA LEU A 136 3.37 -18.80 10.61
C LEU A 136 4.90 -18.85 10.79
N HIS A 137 5.40 -18.27 11.87
CA HIS A 137 6.83 -18.24 12.22
C HIS A 137 7.76 -17.58 11.19
N ARG A 138 7.23 -16.88 10.18
CA ARG A 138 8.05 -16.15 9.22
C ARG A 138 8.84 -15.04 9.94
N PRO A 139 10.14 -14.88 9.64
CA PRO A 139 10.92 -13.80 10.20
C PRO A 139 10.47 -12.46 9.61
N ILE A 140 10.22 -11.48 10.47
CA ILE A 140 10.07 -10.09 10.09
C ILE A 140 11.39 -9.40 10.39
N ARG A 141 11.97 -8.74 9.38
CA ARG A 141 13.21 -7.98 9.49
C ARG A 141 12.89 -6.50 9.45
N THR A 142 13.66 -5.69 10.14
CA THR A 142 13.48 -4.23 10.14
C THR A 142 14.80 -3.54 10.46
N ASN A 143 14.95 -2.32 9.96
CA ASN A 143 16.03 -1.41 10.31
C ASN A 143 15.64 -0.40 11.40
N ILE A 144 14.48 -0.58 12.04
CA ILE A 144 14.01 0.26 13.14
C ILE A 144 14.68 -0.19 14.44
N ASP A 145 15.37 0.72 15.12
CA ASP A 145 15.84 0.48 16.48
C ASP A 145 14.75 0.83 17.50
N PHE A 146 14.07 -0.19 18.02
CA PHE A 146 13.03 -0.02 19.04
C PHE A 146 13.58 0.29 20.45
N LYS A 147 14.90 0.22 20.67
CA LYS A 147 15.52 0.45 21.98
C LYS A 147 15.89 1.91 22.20
N SER A 148 16.10 2.68 21.14
CA SER A 148 16.47 4.10 21.19
C SER A 148 15.25 5.02 21.45
N THR A 149 14.66 4.95 22.64
CA THR A 149 13.53 5.84 23.05
C THR A 149 13.92 6.96 24.01
N LYS A 150 15.22 7.24 24.22
CA LYS A 150 15.66 8.36 25.06
C LYS A 150 16.75 9.20 24.40
N THR A 151 16.34 10.29 23.76
CA THR A 151 17.22 11.42 23.43
C THR A 151 16.53 12.71 23.88
N ASN A 152 17.08 13.37 24.91
CA ASN A 152 16.76 14.73 25.36
C ASN A 152 15.30 15.07 25.69
N GLY A 153 14.60 14.27 26.49
CA GLY A 153 13.39 14.71 27.24
C GLY A 153 12.17 15.13 26.40
N LYS A 154 12.26 15.06 25.06
CA LYS A 154 11.14 15.20 24.13
C LYS A 154 10.86 13.83 23.56
N ALA A 155 9.60 13.41 23.57
CA ALA A 155 9.19 12.14 22.97
C ALA A 155 9.48 12.17 21.46
N ALA A 156 10.66 11.70 21.06
CA ALA A 156 10.95 11.37 19.68
C ALA A 156 10.15 10.11 19.37
N CYS A 157 8.93 10.30 18.93
CA CYS A 157 8.02 9.21 18.63
C CYS A 157 8.62 8.36 17.48
N PRO A 158 8.90 7.06 17.67
CA PRO A 158 9.02 6.15 16.55
C PRO A 158 7.58 5.84 16.11
N THR A 159 6.90 6.74 15.41
CA THR A 159 5.45 6.62 15.17
C THR A 159 5.09 5.45 14.25
N MET A 160 4.94 4.26 14.82
CA MET A 160 3.62 3.62 14.85
C MET A 160 3.28 3.41 16.32
N TYR A 161 2.10 3.89 16.73
CA TYR A 161 1.59 3.67 18.09
C TYR A 161 1.78 2.21 18.50
N ARG A 162 2.42 1.98 19.64
CA ARG A 162 2.73 0.63 20.16
C ARG A 162 1.47 -0.14 20.58
N GLU A 163 0.30 0.49 20.55
CA GLU A 163 -0.99 -0.04 20.98
C GLU A 163 -2.06 -0.04 19.87
N VAL A 164 -1.72 -0.38 18.62
CA VAL A 164 -2.77 -0.67 17.62
C VAL A 164 -3.18 -2.14 17.74
N TYR A 165 -4.07 -2.44 18.69
CA TYR A 165 -4.78 -3.72 18.72
C TYR A 165 -5.79 -3.72 17.57
N TYR A 166 -5.41 -4.25 16.40
CA TYR A 166 -6.40 -4.58 15.38
C TYR A 166 -7.27 -5.73 15.92
N LYS A 167 -8.38 -5.40 16.59
CA LYS A 167 -9.44 -6.36 16.88
C LYS A 167 -10.25 -6.58 15.60
N GLY A 168 -10.09 -7.76 14.99
CA GLY A 168 -11.05 -8.24 14.01
C GLY A 168 -12.35 -8.58 14.74
N ALA A 169 -13.43 -7.85 14.44
CA ALA A 169 -14.76 -8.28 14.84
C ALA A 169 -15.19 -9.39 13.88
N TYR A 170 -15.24 -10.63 14.38
CA TYR A 170 -16.04 -11.67 13.76
C TYR A 170 -17.48 -11.46 14.23
N SER A 171 -18.39 -11.17 13.31
CA SER A 171 -19.83 -11.32 13.54
C SER A 171 -20.19 -12.77 13.25
N GLU A 172 -20.74 -13.47 14.24
CA GLU A 172 -21.53 -14.70 14.04
C GLU A 172 -22.81 -14.40 13.23
#